data_AF-A0A1E3J6K6-F1
#
_entry.id   AF-A0A1E3J6K6-F1
#
_cell.length_a   1.000
_cell.length_b   1.000
_cell.length_c   1.000
_cell.angle_alpha   90.00
_cell.angle_beta   90.00
_cell.angle_gamma   90.00
#
_symmetry.space_group_name_H-M   'P 1'
#
loop_
_entity.id
_entity.type
_entity.pdbx_description
1 polymer ?
#
loop_
_entity_poly.entity_id
_entity_poly.type
_entity_poly.pdbx_seq_one_letter_code
_entity_poly.pdbx_strand_id
1 'polypeptide(L)'
;MSQTTTPDEATLNAIRQRLMETGDWERIQKLLRAHLEESGWVDDLKDLAKERARAQETPNLEALVKEISENAAGMVNESVRRDVTVEIESVLDREVDQA
;
A
#
# COMPACT_ATOMS: atom_id res chain seq x y z
N MET A 1 -18.60 23.47 -5.63
CA MET A 1 -18.41 22.55 -4.49
C MET A 1 -18.65 21.15 -5.02
N SER A 2 -17.60 20.42 -5.36
CA SER A 2 -17.74 19.05 -5.85
C SER A 2 -17.99 18.14 -4.66
N GLN A 3 -19.17 17.53 -4.59
CA GLN A 3 -19.48 16.51 -3.61
C GLN A 3 -18.65 15.27 -3.96
N THR A 4 -17.65 14.96 -3.15
CA THR A 4 -16.96 13.67 -3.20
C THR A 4 -17.90 12.61 -2.65
N THR A 5 -18.77 12.09 -3.52
CA THR A 5 -19.54 10.88 -3.22
C THR A 5 -18.56 9.72 -3.20
N THR A 6 -18.24 9.20 -2.01
CA THR A 6 -17.51 7.95 -1.88
C THR A 6 -18.28 6.87 -2.65
N PRO A 7 -17.66 6.14 -3.60
CA PRO A 7 -18.31 5.05 -4.30
C PRO A 7 -18.80 3.98 -3.32
N ASP A 8 -19.92 3.32 -3.64
CA ASP A 8 -20.41 2.21 -2.83
C ASP A 8 -19.49 0.98 -2.89
N GLU A 9 -19.65 0.08 -1.94
CA GLU A 9 -18.81 -1.12 -1.81
C GLU A 9 -18.89 -2.02 -3.05
N ALA A 10 -20.06 -2.10 -3.69
CA ALA A 10 -20.25 -2.88 -4.91
C ALA A 10 -19.39 -2.33 -6.07
N THR A 11 -19.36 -1.00 -6.22
CA THR A 11 -18.54 -0.31 -7.23
C THR A 11 -17.06 -0.53 -6.98
N LEU A 12 -16.60 -0.40 -5.73
CA LEU A 12 -15.20 -0.65 -5.36
C LEU A 12 -14.78 -2.09 -5.66
N ASN A 13 -15.65 -3.06 -5.36
CA ASN A 13 -15.40 -4.47 -5.64
C ASN A 13 -15.33 -4.76 -7.15
N ALA A 14 -16.23 -4.16 -7.94
CA ALA A 14 -16.23 -4.30 -9.40
C ALA A 14 -14.95 -3.72 -10.04
N ILE A 15 -14.53 -2.53 -9.58
CA ILE A 15 -13.26 -1.93 -10.00
C ILE A 15 -12.10 -2.87 -9.67
N ARG A 16 -12.03 -3.36 -8.42
CA ARG A 16 -10.96 -4.28 -8.00
C ARG A 16 -10.93 -5.55 -8.85
N GLN A 17 -12.09 -6.12 -9.17
CA GLN A 17 -12.18 -7.28 -10.04
C GLN A 17 -11.61 -6.98 -11.43
N ARG A 18 -12.01 -5.86 -12.04
CA ARG A 18 -11.53 -5.45 -13.36
C ARG A 18 -10.01 -5.21 -13.37
N LEU A 19 -9.46 -4.61 -12.32
CA LEU A 19 -8.00 -4.44 -12.16
C LEU A 19 -7.26 -5.78 -12.05
N MET A 20 -7.87 -6.81 -11.46
CA MET A 20 -7.29 -8.15 -11.41
C MET A 20 -7.35 -8.83 -12.79
N GLU A 21 -8.46 -8.70 -13.52
CA GLU A 21 -8.66 -9.30 -14.85
C GLU A 21 -7.71 -8.71 -15.92
N THR A 22 -7.46 -7.40 -15.85
CA THR A 22 -6.53 -6.69 -16.74
C THR A 22 -5.05 -6.86 -16.37
N GLY A 23 -4.78 -7.39 -15.17
CA GLY A 23 -3.42 -7.53 -14.62
C GLY A 23 -2.84 -6.24 -14.03
N ASP A 24 -3.56 -5.12 -14.06
CA ASP A 24 -3.09 -3.86 -13.47
C ASP A 24 -2.93 -3.94 -11.97
N TRP A 25 -3.76 -4.73 -11.28
CA TRP A 25 -3.59 -4.97 -9.85
C TRP A 25 -2.19 -5.50 -9.52
N GLU A 26 -1.73 -6.53 -10.24
CA GLU A 26 -0.39 -7.09 -10.04
C GLU A 26 0.71 -6.09 -10.43
N ARG A 27 0.50 -5.31 -11.50
CA ARG A 27 1.44 -4.28 -11.95
C ARG A 27 1.62 -3.17 -10.92
N ILE A 28 0.53 -2.64 -10.36
CA ILE A 28 0.53 -1.63 -9.30
C ILE A 28 1.20 -2.20 -8.04
N GLN A 29 0.91 -3.46 -7.67
CA GLN A 29 1.58 -4.11 -6.53
C GLN A 29 3.09 -4.25 -6.72
N LYS A 30 3.55 -4.59 -7.94
CA LYS A 30 4.98 -4.65 -8.27
C LYS A 30 5.63 -3.27 -8.20
N LEU A 31 4.98 -2.25 -8.74
CA LEU A 31 5.45 -0.86 -8.69
C LEU A 31 5.58 -0.37 -7.23
N LEU A 32 4.55 -0.58 -6.41
CA LEU A 32 4.58 -0.24 -4.99
C LEU A 32 5.75 -0.94 -4.28
N ARG A 33 5.94 -2.24 -4.52
CA ARG A 33 7.05 -3.00 -3.92
C ARG A 33 8.41 -2.42 -4.29
N ALA A 34 8.63 -2.13 -5.58
CA ALA A 34 9.87 -1.53 -6.05
C ALA A 34 10.14 -0.18 -5.38
N HIS A 35 9.15 0.71 -5.33
CA HIS A 35 9.29 2.00 -4.65
C HIS A 35 9.53 1.89 -3.14
N LEU A 36 8.90 0.92 -2.46
CA LEU A 36 9.17 0.68 -1.03
C LEU A 36 10.59 0.16 -0.80
N GLU A 37 11.12 -0.67 -1.69
CA GLU A 37 12.51 -1.14 -1.63
C GLU A 37 13.50 0.01 -1.91
N GLU A 38 13.30 0.76 -2.99
CA GLU A 38 14.19 1.85 -3.41
C GLU A 38 14.18 3.06 -2.45
N SER A 39 13.06 3.32 -1.78
CA SER A 39 12.94 4.43 -0.82
C SER A 39 13.60 4.15 0.54
N GLY A 40 14.10 2.93 0.75
CA GLY A 40 14.67 2.49 2.03
C GLY A 40 13.62 2.04 3.06
N TRP A 41 12.33 2.12 2.75
CA TRP A 41 11.24 1.77 3.67
C TRP A 41 11.36 0.35 4.23
N VAL A 42 11.77 -0.60 3.39
CA VAL A 42 11.97 -2.01 3.81
C VAL A 42 13.06 -2.13 4.87
N ASP A 43 14.13 -1.35 4.75
CA ASP A 43 15.24 -1.41 5.69
C ASP A 43 14.92 -0.64 6.98
N ASP A 44 14.25 0.51 6.88
CA ASP A 44 13.74 1.25 8.04
C ASP A 44 12.78 0.39 8.88
N LEU A 45 11.88 -0.36 8.22
CA LEU A 45 10.94 -1.24 8.90
C LEU A 45 11.65 -2.42 9.60
N LYS A 46 12.68 -2.99 8.96
CA LYS A 46 13.50 -4.04 9.57
C LYS A 46 14.27 -3.50 10.78
N ASP A 47 14.80 -2.29 10.71
CA ASP A 47 15.56 -1.68 11.80
C ASP A 47 14.66 -1.36 12.98
N LEU A 48 13.45 -0.84 12.74
CA LEU A 48 12.42 -0.70 13.77
C LEU A 48 12.09 -2.07 14.41
N ALA A 49 11.89 -3.11 13.59
CA ALA A 49 11.60 -4.45 14.11
C ALA A 49 12.73 -5.01 14.98
N LYS A 50 14.00 -4.79 14.59
CA LYS A 50 15.17 -5.19 15.40
C LYS A 50 15.24 -4.40 16.71
N GLU A 51 14.97 -3.10 16.69
CA GLU A 51 14.96 -2.26 17.88
C GLU A 51 13.89 -2.76 18.87
N ARG A 52 12.67 -2.99 18.39
CA ARG A 52 11.56 -3.50 19.21
C ARG A 52 11.82 -4.90 19.74
N ALA A 53 12.35 -5.80 18.91
CA ALA A 53 12.73 -7.14 19.35
C ALA A 53 13.79 -7.12 20.47
N ARG A 54 14.78 -6.22 20.40
CA ARG A 54 15.81 -6.06 21.45
C ARG A 54 15.26 -5.47 22.75
N ALA A 55 14.19 -4.70 22.67
CA ALA A 55 13.53 -4.11 23.83
C ALA A 55 12.59 -5.10 24.56
N GLN A 56 12.25 -6.24 23.95
CA GLN A 56 11.42 -7.26 24.59
C GLN A 56 12.20 -8.02 25.66
N GLU A 57 11.70 -8.03 26.89
CA GLU A 57 12.26 -8.86 27.98
C GLU A 57 12.07 -10.36 27.69
N THR A 58 10.94 -10.72 27.09
CA THR A 58 10.66 -12.07 26.59
C THR A 58 10.28 -11.99 25.12
N PRO A 59 11.04 -12.62 24.20
CA PRO A 59 10.75 -12.58 22.77
C PRO A 59 9.35 -13.10 22.44
N ASN A 60 8.55 -12.29 21.74
CA ASN A 60 7.25 -12.67 21.20
C ASN A 60 7.09 -12.12 19.78
N LEU A 61 7.11 -13.05 18.81
CA LEU A 61 7.01 -12.72 17.39
C LEU A 61 5.64 -12.16 17.00
N GLU A 62 4.56 -12.69 17.55
CA GLU A 62 3.20 -12.25 17.20
C GLU A 62 2.96 -10.80 17.64
N ALA A 63 3.36 -10.47 18.87
CA ALA A 63 3.29 -9.11 19.39
C ALA A 63 4.15 -8.15 18.56
N LEU A 64 5.37 -8.59 18.17
CA LEU A 64 6.26 -7.79 17.34
C LEU A 64 5.65 -7.53 15.96
N VAL A 65 5.15 -8.56 15.27
CA VAL A 65 4.54 -8.41 13.94
C VAL A 65 3.33 -7.47 14.01
N LYS A 66 2.51 -7.59 15.06
CA LYS A 66 1.36 -6.71 15.27
C LYS A 66 1.81 -5.25 15.41
N GLU A 67 2.74 -4.97 16.31
CA GLU A 67 3.25 -3.61 16.55
C GLU A 67 3.86 -3.00 15.28
N ILE A 68 4.69 -3.76 14.58
CA ILE A 68 5.35 -3.28 13.36
C ILE A 68 4.33 -3.03 12.24
N SER A 69 3.33 -3.90 12.10
CA SER A 69 2.28 -3.74 11.09
C SER A 69 1.42 -2.48 11.32
N GLU A 70 1.15 -2.12 12.57
CA GLU A 70 0.42 -0.89 12.94
C GLU A 70 1.18 0.39 12.54
N ASN A 71 2.52 0.34 12.51
CA ASN A 71 3.37 1.49 12.16
C ASN A 71 3.74 1.53 10.66
N ALA A 72 3.80 0.38 10.00
CA ALA A 72 4.32 0.20 8.64
C ALA A 72 3.71 1.18 7.61
N ALA A 73 2.39 1.37 7.63
CA ALA A 73 1.69 2.25 6.68
C ALA A 73 2.03 3.74 6.88
N GLY A 74 2.32 4.15 8.11
CA GLY A 74 2.72 5.53 8.45
C GLY A 74 4.17 5.84 8.09
N MET A 75 5.00 4.81 7.93
CA MET A 75 6.40 4.95 7.53
C MET A 75 6.58 5.15 6.01
N VAL A 76 5.54 4.92 5.21
CA VAL A 76 5.61 5.08 3.75
C VAL A 76 5.84 6.56 3.40
N ASN A 77 6.96 6.83 2.73
CA ASN A 77 7.33 8.16 2.30
C ASN A 77 6.30 8.78 1.35
N GLU A 78 6.14 10.10 1.43
CA GLU A 78 5.14 10.84 0.64
C GLU A 78 5.39 10.76 -0.86
N SER A 79 6.65 10.63 -1.30
CA SER A 79 6.97 10.40 -2.71
C SER A 79 6.39 9.08 -3.21
N VAL A 80 6.63 7.97 -2.49
CA VAL A 80 6.11 6.65 -2.84
C VAL A 80 4.59 6.65 -2.87
N ARG A 81 3.95 7.27 -1.88
CA ARG A 81 2.48 7.40 -1.84
C ARG A 81 1.97 8.12 -3.09
N ARG A 82 2.56 9.27 -3.42
CA ARG A 82 2.17 10.06 -4.59
C ARG A 82 2.35 9.27 -5.88
N ASP A 83 3.52 8.67 -6.10
CA ASP A 83 3.86 8.00 -7.35
C ASP A 83 2.93 6.80 -7.60
N VAL A 84 2.61 6.03 -6.55
CA VAL A 84 1.67 4.91 -6.65
C VAL A 84 0.23 5.39 -6.79
N THR A 85 -0.17 6.49 -6.14
CA THR A 85 -1.50 7.09 -6.33
C THR A 85 -1.70 7.57 -7.77
N VAL A 86 -0.72 8.24 -8.36
CA VAL A 86 -0.78 8.68 -9.76
C VAL A 86 -0.97 7.49 -10.70
N GLU A 87 -0.29 6.37 -10.45
CA GLU A 87 -0.48 5.15 -11.24
C GLU A 87 -1.89 4.58 -11.08
N ILE A 88 -2.41 4.52 -9.86
CA ILE A 88 -3.78 4.06 -9.60
C ILE A 88 -4.79 4.95 -10.34
N GLU A 89 -4.67 6.27 -10.23
CA GLU A 89 -5.53 7.23 -10.92
C GLU A 89 -5.47 7.05 -12.44
N SER A 90 -4.27 6.90 -13.01
CA SER A 90 -4.11 6.67 -14.45
C SER A 90 -4.78 5.38 -14.93
N VAL A 91 -4.76 4.32 -14.13
CA VAL A 91 -5.46 3.07 -14.49
C VAL A 91 -6.96 3.24 -14.37
N LEU A 92 -7.44 3.88 -13.31
CA LEU A 92 -8.87 4.12 -13.11
C LEU A 92 -9.46 4.97 -14.24
N ASP A 93 -8.79 6.06 -14.62
CA ASP A 93 -9.21 6.90 -15.74
C ASP A 93 -9.32 6.10 -17.04
N ARG A 94 -8.32 5.25 -17.31
CA ARG A 94 -8.32 4.36 -18.49
C ARG A 94 -9.48 3.37 -18.48
N GLU A 95 -9.82 2.79 -17.33
CA GLU A 95 -10.93 1.84 -17.23
C GLU A 95 -12.31 2.52 -17.32
N VAL A 96 -12.42 3.76 -16.84
CA VAL A 96 -13.65 4.58 -16.95
C VAL A 96 -13.87 5.02 -18.40
N ASP A 97 -12.83 5.46 -19.11
CA ASP A 97 -12.93 5.88 -20.52
C ASP A 97 -13.30 4.73 -21.48
N GLN A 98 -13.04 3.48 -21.07
CA GLN A 98 -13.35 2.28 -21.84
C GLN A 98 -14.73 1.66 -21.51
N ALA A 99 -15.45 2.18 -20.51
CA ALA A 99 -16.78 1.70 -20.08
C ALA A 99 -17.91 2.47 -20.78
#